data_AF-G2WJA5-F1
#
_entry.id   AF-G2WJA5-F1
#
_cell.length_a   1.000
_cell.length_b   1.000
_cell.length_c   1.000
_cell.angle_alpha   90.00
_cell.angle_beta   90.00
_cell.angle_gamma   90.00
#
_symmetry.space_group_name_H-M   'P 1'
#
loop_
_entity.id
_entity.type
_entity.pdbx_description
1 polymer ?
#
loop_
_entity_poly.entity_id
_entity_poly.type
_entity_poly.pdbx_seq_one_letter_code
_entity_poly.pdbx_strand_id
1 'polypeptide(L)'
;HSIGLLDRFSEDFITQGNGLKPTTSQNQLDTIKFYQMLRERGNFSDEQCKIIIALLLQLLNDQFYSCYNDLFLRDMELNKQSHLFSSLETELKFAIQNSRDTQLNEHHLQLLKLKRELNSIHDELNEIIIDLLQKDAKLEFNNQKLENTLLYRQLNLKLNDCSNKIQTKILGDIRSHIENLRWQTTRSGLLVILVLVCSIMIGVSASKKERPGLQEPEEPEILAPKEDIDTTFPQDQHDID
;
A
#
# COMPACT_ATOMS: atom_id res chain seq x y z
N HIS A 1 11.73 -44.39 -14.04
CA HIS A 1 12.86 -45.04 -14.76
C HIS A 1 13.44 -46.19 -13.94
N SER A 2 13.85 -45.97 -12.68
CA SER A 2 14.63 -46.92 -11.86
C SER A 2 14.04 -48.33 -11.63
N ILE A 3 12.72 -48.53 -11.76
CA ILE A 3 12.07 -49.83 -11.53
C ILE A 3 12.61 -50.90 -12.50
N GLY A 4 12.79 -50.57 -13.79
CA GLY A 4 13.37 -51.49 -14.78
C GLY A 4 14.88 -51.72 -14.64
N LEU A 5 15.52 -51.09 -13.66
CA LEU A 5 16.94 -51.28 -13.34
C LEU A 5 17.10 -52.41 -12.31
N LEU A 6 16.28 -52.42 -11.25
CA LEU A 6 16.18 -53.56 -10.32
C LEU A 6 15.76 -54.85 -11.02
N ASP A 7 14.80 -54.75 -11.96
CA ASP A 7 14.27 -55.91 -12.69
C ASP A 7 15.38 -56.64 -13.48
N ARG A 8 16.17 -55.89 -14.24
CA ARG A 8 17.39 -56.37 -14.92
C ARG A 8 18.42 -56.97 -13.95
N PHE A 9 18.70 -56.30 -12.82
CA PHE A 9 19.63 -56.81 -11.84
C PHE A 9 19.18 -58.16 -11.22
N SER A 10 17.87 -58.40 -11.10
CA SER A 10 17.33 -59.69 -10.64
C SER A 10 17.39 -60.77 -11.73
N GLU A 11 17.20 -60.41 -13.00
CA GLU A 11 17.26 -61.34 -14.14
C GLU A 11 18.69 -61.85 -14.39
N ASP A 12 19.69 -60.98 -14.29
CA ASP A 12 21.12 -61.35 -14.25
C ASP A 12 21.46 -62.25 -13.05
N PHE A 13 20.75 -62.08 -11.92
CA PHE A 13 21.01 -62.84 -10.68
C PHE A 13 20.57 -64.32 -10.78
N ILE A 14 19.46 -64.59 -11.48
CA ILE A 14 18.97 -65.95 -11.71
C ILE A 14 19.77 -66.66 -12.81
N THR A 15 20.29 -65.92 -13.79
CA THR A 15 20.98 -66.49 -14.96
C THR A 15 22.48 -66.67 -14.77
N GLN A 16 23.17 -65.81 -14.00
CA GLN A 16 24.60 -65.98 -13.70
C GLN A 16 24.88 -66.73 -12.40
N GLY A 17 24.59 -68.04 -12.43
CA GLY A 17 25.18 -69.05 -11.54
C GLY A 17 26.69 -69.20 -11.77
N ASN A 18 27.44 -68.16 -11.40
CA ASN A 18 28.90 -67.97 -11.42
C ASN A 18 29.65 -68.12 -12.77
N GLY A 19 29.20 -68.95 -13.71
CA GLY A 19 29.78 -69.13 -15.06
C GLY A 19 31.17 -69.80 -15.10
N LEU A 20 31.89 -69.80 -13.98
CA LEU A 20 33.19 -70.43 -13.78
C LEU A 20 33.02 -71.93 -13.54
N LYS A 21 33.74 -72.75 -14.31
CA LYS A 21 33.74 -74.21 -14.14
C LYS A 21 34.58 -74.57 -12.90
N PRO A 22 34.14 -75.53 -12.05
CA PRO A 22 34.92 -75.95 -10.89
C PRO A 22 36.29 -76.50 -11.32
N THR A 23 37.32 -76.22 -10.52
CA THR A 23 38.69 -76.62 -10.84
C THR A 23 38.85 -78.11 -10.56
N THR A 24 39.12 -78.90 -11.61
CA THR A 24 39.32 -80.36 -11.53
C THR A 24 40.80 -80.72 -11.62
N SER A 25 41.25 -81.74 -10.89
CA SER A 25 42.64 -82.22 -10.90
C SER A 25 43.19 -82.49 -12.31
N GLN A 26 42.35 -83.03 -13.19
CA GLN A 26 42.64 -83.33 -14.60
C GLN A 26 43.05 -82.10 -15.43
N ASN A 27 42.67 -80.89 -15.02
CA ASN A 27 42.96 -79.64 -15.75
C ASN A 27 44.20 -78.89 -15.20
N GLN A 28 44.86 -79.43 -14.16
CA GLN A 28 46.06 -78.85 -13.55
C GLN A 28 47.23 -79.84 -13.40
N LEU A 29 46.98 -81.16 -13.36
CA LEU A 29 48.03 -82.18 -13.33
C LEU A 29 48.44 -82.65 -14.74
N ASP A 30 49.73 -82.55 -15.05
CA ASP A 30 50.32 -83.16 -16.24
C ASP A 30 50.44 -84.68 -16.08
N THR A 31 49.33 -85.34 -16.40
CA THR A 31 49.16 -86.81 -16.41
C THR A 31 50.22 -87.52 -17.25
N ILE A 32 50.74 -86.88 -18.31
CA ILE A 32 51.72 -87.48 -19.23
C ILE A 32 53.11 -87.51 -18.56
N LYS A 33 53.53 -86.41 -17.91
CA LYS A 33 54.78 -86.37 -17.14
C LYS A 33 54.79 -87.37 -15.99
N PHE A 34 53.68 -87.50 -15.24
CA PHE A 34 53.60 -88.51 -14.17
C PHE A 34 53.65 -89.94 -14.71
N TYR A 35 53.01 -90.22 -15.86
CA TYR A 35 53.11 -91.52 -16.53
C TYR A 35 54.55 -91.85 -16.96
N GLN A 36 55.27 -90.90 -17.56
CA GLN A 36 56.67 -91.07 -17.93
C GLN A 36 57.54 -91.34 -16.69
N MET A 37 57.39 -90.54 -15.63
CA MET A 37 58.16 -90.69 -14.40
C MET A 37 57.94 -92.04 -13.69
N LEU A 38 56.69 -92.54 -13.63
CA LEU A 38 56.38 -93.86 -13.07
C LEU A 38 56.97 -95.00 -13.90
N ARG A 39 56.96 -94.86 -15.24
CA ARG A 39 57.52 -95.85 -16.17
C ARG A 39 59.05 -95.89 -16.17
N GLU A 40 59.72 -94.74 -16.07
CA GLU A 40 61.18 -94.62 -16.15
C GLU A 40 61.90 -94.85 -14.80
N ARG A 41 61.28 -94.49 -13.67
CA ARG A 41 61.89 -94.64 -12.33
C ARG A 41 61.26 -95.75 -11.48
N GLY A 42 60.04 -96.17 -11.76
CA GLY A 42 59.30 -97.14 -10.95
C GLY A 42 59.27 -98.56 -11.50
N ASN A 43 59.69 -98.78 -12.76
CA ASN A 43 59.58 -100.06 -13.48
C ASN A 43 58.14 -100.67 -13.48
N PHE A 44 57.11 -99.84 -13.33
CA PHE A 44 55.72 -100.28 -13.32
C PHE A 44 55.20 -100.61 -14.72
N SER A 45 54.24 -101.54 -14.79
CA SER A 45 53.52 -101.86 -16.03
C SER A 45 52.65 -100.69 -16.49
N ASP A 46 52.38 -100.60 -17.80
CA ASP A 46 51.55 -99.56 -18.42
C ASP A 46 50.14 -99.45 -17.76
N GLU A 47 49.52 -100.59 -17.47
CA GLU A 47 48.23 -100.64 -16.75
C GLU A 47 48.35 -100.16 -15.30
N GLN A 48 49.44 -100.51 -14.61
CA GLN A 48 49.69 -100.07 -13.23
C GLN A 48 49.92 -98.56 -13.17
N CYS A 49 50.69 -97.98 -14.09
CA CYS A 49 50.85 -96.53 -14.21
C CYS A 49 49.50 -95.82 -14.40
N LYS A 50 48.64 -96.34 -15.29
CA LYS A 50 47.30 -95.78 -15.53
C LYS A 50 46.40 -95.86 -14.29
N ILE A 51 46.39 -96.98 -13.59
CA ILE A 51 45.60 -97.17 -12.35
C ILE A 51 46.10 -96.26 -11.23
N ILE A 52 47.43 -96.15 -11.04
CA ILE A 52 48.04 -95.26 -10.03
C ILE A 52 47.68 -93.79 -10.30
N ILE A 53 47.75 -93.34 -11.55
CA ILE A 53 47.41 -91.95 -11.89
C ILE A 53 45.90 -91.69 -11.79
N ALA A 54 45.06 -92.67 -12.17
CA ALA A 54 43.61 -92.55 -11.97
C ALA A 54 43.24 -92.43 -10.48
N LEU A 55 43.84 -93.25 -9.62
CA LEU A 55 43.70 -93.15 -8.17
C LEU A 55 44.22 -91.82 -7.61
N LEU A 56 45.38 -91.34 -8.08
CA LEU A 56 45.94 -90.05 -7.68
C LEU A 56 45.03 -88.88 -8.09
N LEU A 57 44.53 -88.90 -9.32
CA LEU A 57 43.59 -87.89 -9.84
C LEU A 57 42.28 -87.89 -9.05
N GLN A 58 41.74 -89.07 -8.72
CA GLN A 58 40.52 -89.22 -7.93
C GLN A 58 40.73 -88.75 -6.48
N LEU A 59 41.79 -89.22 -5.81
CA LEU A 59 42.13 -88.84 -4.44
C LEU A 59 42.36 -87.33 -4.31
N LEU A 60 43.08 -86.72 -5.25
CA LEU A 60 43.31 -85.28 -5.24
C LEU A 60 42.02 -84.49 -5.56
N ASN A 61 41.15 -85.02 -6.43
CA ASN A 61 39.87 -84.36 -6.72
C ASN A 61 38.92 -84.38 -5.51
N ASP A 62 38.86 -85.52 -4.81
CA ASP A 62 38.06 -85.72 -3.61
C ASP A 62 38.58 -84.94 -2.40
N GLN A 63 39.86 -85.10 -2.06
CA GLN A 63 40.43 -84.55 -0.82
C GLN A 63 40.86 -83.08 -0.94
N PHE A 64 41.36 -82.65 -2.10
CA PHE A 64 41.84 -81.27 -2.29
C PHE A 64 40.82 -80.42 -3.06
N TYR A 65 40.48 -80.79 -4.30
CA TYR A 65 39.65 -79.92 -5.14
C TYR A 65 38.19 -79.80 -4.66
N SER A 66 37.61 -80.82 -4.03
CA SER A 66 36.27 -80.69 -3.43
C SER A 66 36.23 -79.60 -2.36
N CYS A 67 37.13 -79.69 -1.38
CA CYS A 67 37.27 -78.71 -0.28
C CYS A 67 37.70 -77.33 -0.77
N TYR A 68 38.66 -77.27 -1.71
CA TYR A 68 39.14 -76.02 -2.29
C TYR A 68 38.05 -75.29 -3.09
N ASN A 69 37.30 -76.01 -3.95
CA ASN A 69 36.21 -75.39 -4.71
C ASN A 69 35.07 -74.93 -3.79
N ASP A 70 34.63 -75.72 -2.79
CA ASP A 70 33.60 -75.28 -1.83
C ASP A 70 34.02 -74.00 -1.09
N LEU A 71 35.22 -73.98 -0.51
CA LEU A 71 35.71 -72.83 0.24
C LEU A 71 35.88 -71.59 -0.66
N PHE A 72 36.50 -71.76 -1.84
CA PHE A 72 36.80 -70.65 -2.74
C PHE A 72 35.56 -70.11 -3.45
N LEU A 73 34.65 -70.97 -3.92
CA LEU A 73 33.40 -70.53 -4.54
C LEU A 73 32.51 -69.84 -3.49
N ARG A 74 32.38 -70.38 -2.28
CA ARG A 74 31.59 -69.74 -1.21
C ARG A 74 32.15 -68.39 -0.80
N ASP A 75 33.47 -68.24 -0.66
CA ASP A 75 34.09 -66.96 -0.34
C ASP A 75 33.91 -65.94 -1.49
N MET A 76 34.13 -66.36 -2.74
CA MET A 76 33.93 -65.52 -3.92
C MET A 76 32.47 -65.09 -4.10
N GLU A 77 31.50 -65.98 -3.82
CA GLU A 77 30.07 -65.67 -3.85
C GLU A 77 29.65 -64.73 -2.73
N LEU A 78 30.15 -64.94 -1.50
CA LEU A 78 29.92 -64.04 -0.37
C LEU A 78 30.49 -62.64 -0.66
N ASN A 79 31.70 -62.55 -1.21
CA ASN A 79 32.32 -61.29 -1.61
C ASN A 79 31.55 -60.62 -2.77
N LYS A 80 31.09 -61.36 -3.80
CA LYS A 80 30.24 -60.83 -4.88
C LYS A 80 28.91 -60.28 -4.33
N GLN A 81 28.25 -60.99 -3.42
CA GLN A 81 27.00 -60.55 -2.79
C GLN A 81 27.23 -59.31 -1.91
N SER A 82 28.32 -59.26 -1.15
CA SER A 82 28.70 -58.11 -0.32
C SER A 82 28.95 -56.85 -1.16
N HIS A 83 29.68 -56.97 -2.27
CA HIS A 83 29.89 -55.87 -3.21
C HIS A 83 28.58 -55.38 -3.84
N LEU A 84 27.69 -56.28 -4.27
CA LEU A 84 26.39 -55.89 -4.81
C LEU A 84 25.52 -55.20 -3.75
N PHE A 85 25.49 -55.71 -2.52
CA PHE A 85 24.74 -55.10 -1.42
C PHE A 85 25.25 -53.69 -1.12
N SER A 86 26.57 -53.46 -1.11
CA SER A 86 27.15 -52.11 -0.95
C SER A 86 26.82 -51.17 -2.12
N SER A 87 26.73 -51.69 -3.35
CA SER A 87 26.26 -50.93 -4.52
C SER A 87 24.79 -50.54 -4.40
N LEU A 88 23.92 -51.47 -3.96
CA LEU A 88 22.50 -51.21 -3.73
C LEU A 88 22.26 -50.26 -2.56
N GLU A 89 23.07 -50.36 -1.49
CA GLU A 89 23.02 -49.44 -0.35
C GLU A 89 23.41 -48.01 -0.76
N THR A 90 24.42 -47.86 -1.62
CA THR A 90 24.85 -46.54 -2.13
C THR A 90 23.87 -45.97 -3.16
N GLU A 91 23.29 -46.79 -4.05
CA GLU A 91 22.19 -46.36 -4.93
C GLU A 91 20.96 -45.93 -4.11
N LEU A 92 20.57 -46.69 -3.09
CA LEU A 92 19.44 -46.35 -2.22
C LEU A 92 19.69 -45.06 -1.44
N LYS A 93 20.89 -44.86 -0.87
CA LYS A 93 21.28 -43.60 -0.22
C LYS A 93 21.20 -42.42 -1.20
N PHE A 94 21.68 -42.59 -2.43
CA PHE A 94 21.59 -41.57 -3.48
C PHE A 94 20.14 -41.25 -3.86
N ALA A 95 19.30 -42.28 -4.08
CA ALA A 95 17.89 -42.11 -4.41
C ALA A 95 17.11 -41.40 -3.30
N ILE A 96 17.36 -41.74 -2.03
CA ILE A 96 16.77 -41.07 -0.87
C ILE A 96 17.25 -39.61 -0.78
N GLN A 97 18.55 -39.34 -0.98
CA GLN A 97 19.09 -37.99 -0.94
C GLN A 97 18.50 -37.11 -2.06
N ASN A 98 18.54 -37.57 -3.30
CA ASN A 98 17.96 -36.88 -4.45
C ASN A 98 16.44 -36.63 -4.28
N SER A 99 15.72 -37.58 -3.67
CA SER A 99 14.30 -37.41 -3.33
C SER A 99 14.07 -36.30 -2.29
N ARG A 100 14.91 -36.22 -1.24
CA ARG A 100 14.85 -35.14 -0.25
C ARG A 100 15.18 -33.78 -0.86
N ASP A 101 16.24 -33.70 -1.67
CA ASP A 101 16.69 -32.45 -2.27
C ASP A 101 15.66 -31.92 -3.29
N THR A 102 15.00 -32.82 -4.03
CA THR A 102 13.89 -32.48 -4.93
C THR A 102 12.70 -31.91 -4.14
N GLN A 103 12.28 -32.55 -3.04
CA GLN A 103 11.18 -32.07 -2.19
C GLN A 103 11.52 -30.74 -1.50
N LEU A 104 12.75 -30.57 -1.02
CA LEU A 104 13.21 -29.34 -0.39
C LEU A 104 13.22 -28.18 -1.38
N ASN A 105 13.69 -28.40 -2.62
CA ASN A 105 13.67 -27.39 -3.68
C ASN A 105 12.24 -27.01 -4.10
N GLU A 106 11.33 -27.98 -4.21
CA GLU A 106 9.91 -27.72 -4.51
C GLU A 106 9.25 -26.90 -3.38
N HIS A 107 9.45 -27.26 -2.11
CA HIS A 107 8.93 -26.47 -0.99
C HIS A 107 9.55 -25.06 -0.92
N HIS A 108 10.84 -24.91 -1.25
CA HIS A 108 11.48 -23.60 -1.36
C HIS A 108 10.89 -22.75 -2.49
N LEU A 109 10.59 -23.35 -3.65
CA LEU A 109 9.91 -22.68 -4.77
C LEU A 109 8.48 -22.26 -4.39
N GLN A 110 7.73 -23.12 -3.70
CA GLN A 110 6.39 -22.83 -3.17
C GLN A 110 6.42 -21.68 -2.16
N LEU A 111 7.40 -21.65 -1.24
CA LEU A 111 7.59 -20.57 -0.29
C LEU A 111 7.94 -19.24 -1.00
N LEU A 112 8.84 -19.28 -1.99
CA LEU A 112 9.20 -18.11 -2.80
C LEU A 112 8.00 -17.59 -3.64
N LYS A 113 7.12 -18.48 -4.10
CA LYS A 113 5.85 -18.11 -4.73
C LYS A 113 4.92 -17.42 -3.73
N LEU A 114 4.62 -18.07 -2.60
CA LEU A 114 3.73 -17.53 -1.57
C LEU A 114 4.21 -16.17 -1.03
N LYS A 115 5.52 -15.99 -0.85
CA LYS A 115 6.10 -14.70 -0.45
C LYS A 115 5.87 -13.59 -1.49
N ARG A 116 5.93 -13.92 -2.79
CA ARG A 116 5.62 -12.96 -3.86
C ARG A 116 4.13 -12.63 -3.91
N GLU A 117 3.26 -13.63 -3.74
CA GLU A 117 1.81 -13.43 -3.69
C GLU A 117 1.40 -12.58 -2.48
N LEU A 118 1.99 -12.83 -1.29
CA LEU A 118 1.81 -12.01 -0.09
C LEU A 118 2.27 -10.55 -0.30
N ASN A 119 3.42 -10.34 -0.96
CA ASN A 119 3.89 -9.00 -1.31
C ASN A 119 2.91 -8.30 -2.28
N SER A 120 2.45 -8.98 -3.34
CA SER A 120 1.47 -8.42 -4.29
C SER A 120 0.20 -7.97 -3.56
N ILE A 121 -0.37 -8.84 -2.72
CA ILE A 121 -1.56 -8.54 -1.91
C ILE A 121 -1.30 -7.37 -0.94
N HIS A 122 -0.09 -7.24 -0.39
CA HIS A 122 0.27 -6.11 0.46
C HIS A 122 0.35 -4.79 -0.33
N ASP A 123 0.97 -4.81 -1.50
CA ASP A 123 1.11 -3.63 -2.37
C ASP A 123 -0.26 -3.20 -2.93
N GLU A 124 -1.10 -4.14 -3.37
CA GLU A 124 -2.49 -3.92 -3.79
C GLU A 124 -3.35 -3.35 -2.64
N LEU A 125 -3.21 -3.88 -1.42
CA LEU A 125 -3.93 -3.38 -0.24
C LEU A 125 -3.45 -1.98 0.16
N ASN A 126 -2.16 -1.68 0.04
CA ASN A 126 -1.62 -0.34 0.25
C ASN A 126 -2.15 0.64 -0.81
N GLU A 127 -2.21 0.25 -2.09
CA GLU A 127 -2.80 1.06 -3.17
C GLU A 127 -4.27 1.37 -2.88
N ILE A 128 -5.07 0.36 -2.55
CA ILE A 128 -6.50 0.53 -2.21
C ILE A 128 -6.69 1.44 -0.99
N ILE A 129 -5.88 1.31 0.06
CA ILE A 129 -5.96 2.19 1.24
C ILE A 129 -5.58 3.63 0.88
N ILE A 130 -4.52 3.83 0.09
CA ILE A 130 -4.07 5.18 -0.32
C ILE A 130 -5.12 5.83 -1.23
N ASP A 131 -5.65 5.11 -2.21
CA ASP A 131 -6.69 5.58 -3.12
C ASP A 131 -8.00 5.92 -2.38
N LEU A 132 -8.44 5.07 -1.45
CA LEU A 132 -9.62 5.32 -0.63
C LEU A 132 -9.43 6.57 0.24
N LEU A 133 -8.32 6.65 0.99
CA LEU A 133 -8.03 7.82 1.85
C LEU A 133 -7.89 9.12 1.04
N GLN A 134 -7.27 9.07 -0.15
CA GLN A 134 -7.17 10.23 -1.03
C GLN A 134 -8.52 10.64 -1.61
N LYS A 135 -9.38 9.68 -1.99
CA LYS A 135 -10.74 9.95 -2.47
C LYS A 135 -11.62 10.54 -1.38
N ASP A 136 -11.57 9.98 -0.17
CA ASP A 136 -12.37 10.39 0.97
C ASP A 136 -11.97 11.79 1.47
N ALA A 137 -10.67 12.03 1.70
CA ALA A 137 -10.16 13.36 2.06
C ALA A 137 -10.45 14.42 0.97
N LYS A 138 -10.44 14.03 -0.31
CA LYS A 138 -10.83 14.91 -1.42
C LYS A 138 -12.33 15.15 -1.49
N LEU A 139 -13.16 14.17 -1.13
CA LEU A 139 -14.61 14.33 -1.02
C LEU A 139 -14.93 15.33 0.11
N GLU A 140 -14.39 15.09 1.30
CA GLU A 140 -14.60 15.94 2.48
C GLU A 140 -14.13 17.38 2.24
N PHE A 141 -12.94 17.58 1.65
CA PHE A 141 -12.46 18.92 1.27
C PHE A 141 -13.39 19.63 0.28
N ASN A 142 -13.99 18.91 -0.67
CA ASN A 142 -14.97 19.50 -1.59
C ASN A 142 -16.32 19.77 -0.92
N ASN A 143 -16.75 18.92 0.04
CA ASN A 143 -17.94 19.19 0.85
C ASN A 143 -17.74 20.45 1.70
N GLN A 144 -16.66 20.54 2.47
CA GLN A 144 -16.33 21.71 3.29
C GLN A 144 -16.24 22.99 2.45
N LYS A 145 -15.66 22.92 1.23
CA LYS A 145 -15.63 24.04 0.27
C LYS A 145 -17.03 24.42 -0.23
N LEU A 146 -17.90 23.44 -0.50
CA LEU A 146 -19.28 23.67 -0.90
C LEU A 146 -20.09 24.33 0.22
N GLU A 147 -20.03 23.78 1.45
CA GLU A 147 -20.66 24.35 2.64
C GLU A 147 -20.19 25.79 2.90
N ASN A 148 -18.87 26.03 2.85
CA ASN A 148 -18.30 27.36 3.01
C ASN A 148 -18.80 28.35 1.93
N THR A 149 -18.90 27.90 0.67
CA THR A 149 -19.48 28.68 -0.43
C THR A 149 -20.98 28.97 -0.21
N LEU A 150 -21.74 28.01 0.30
CA LEU A 150 -23.16 28.17 0.65
C LEU A 150 -23.36 29.13 1.82
N LEU A 151 -22.49 29.07 2.84
CA LEU A 151 -22.47 30.02 3.96
C LEU A 151 -22.17 31.44 3.48
N TYR A 152 -21.15 31.65 2.65
CA TYR A 152 -20.89 32.95 2.02
C TYR A 152 -22.07 33.46 1.19
N ARG A 153 -22.72 32.57 0.40
CA ARG A 153 -23.92 32.93 -0.36
C ARG A 153 -25.08 33.31 0.56
N GLN A 154 -25.29 32.61 1.68
CA GLN A 154 -26.33 32.92 2.66
C GLN A 154 -26.04 34.24 3.39
N LEU A 155 -24.79 34.53 3.72
CA LEU A 155 -24.36 35.81 4.30
C LEU A 155 -24.59 36.97 3.33
N ASN A 156 -24.22 36.80 2.05
CA ASN A 156 -24.45 37.82 1.02
C ASN A 156 -25.95 38.08 0.77
N LEU A 157 -26.80 37.05 0.81
CA LEU A 157 -28.25 37.21 0.75
C LEU A 157 -28.78 37.96 1.98
N LYS A 158 -28.39 37.58 3.20
CA LYS A 158 -28.76 38.27 4.44
C LYS A 158 -28.29 39.73 4.45
N LEU A 159 -27.11 40.02 3.91
CA LEU A 159 -26.55 41.37 3.79
C LEU A 159 -27.33 42.21 2.77
N ASN A 160 -27.68 41.65 1.62
CA ASN A 160 -28.53 42.30 0.62
C ASN A 160 -29.94 42.58 1.18
N ASP A 161 -30.58 41.60 1.82
CA ASP A 161 -31.87 41.77 2.51
C ASP A 161 -31.80 42.87 3.58
N CYS A 162 -30.70 42.94 4.34
CA CYS A 162 -30.48 43.99 5.32
C CYS A 162 -30.34 45.37 4.65
N SER A 163 -29.52 45.48 3.60
CA SER A 163 -29.33 46.70 2.81
C SER A 163 -30.65 47.20 2.22
N ASN A 164 -31.44 46.33 1.60
CA ASN A 164 -32.76 46.66 1.05
C ASN A 164 -33.75 47.09 2.15
N LYS A 165 -33.72 46.47 3.34
CA LYS A 165 -34.52 46.88 4.50
C LYS A 165 -34.07 48.23 5.08
N ILE A 166 -32.78 48.53 5.06
CA ILE A 166 -32.23 49.82 5.48
C ILE A 166 -32.65 50.91 4.47
N GLN A 167 -32.44 50.67 3.17
CA GLN A 167 -32.81 51.62 2.11
C GLN A 167 -34.32 51.90 2.08
N THR A 168 -35.16 50.86 2.20
CA THR A 168 -36.64 51.04 2.21
C THR A 168 -37.12 51.75 3.47
N LYS A 169 -36.52 51.51 4.65
CA LYS A 169 -36.78 52.31 5.86
C LYS A 169 -36.36 53.76 5.67
N ILE A 170 -35.10 54.04 5.35
CA ILE A 170 -34.57 55.40 5.19
C ILE A 170 -35.37 56.18 4.12
N LEU A 171 -35.70 55.56 2.98
CA LEU A 171 -36.52 56.20 1.95
C LEU A 171 -37.96 56.43 2.41
N GLY A 172 -38.53 55.52 3.20
CA GLY A 172 -39.84 55.69 3.85
C GLY A 172 -39.85 56.82 4.87
N ASP A 173 -38.84 56.88 5.74
CA ASP A 173 -38.67 57.88 6.78
C ASP A 173 -38.43 59.27 6.16
N ILE A 174 -37.56 59.39 5.15
CA ILE A 174 -37.35 60.62 4.38
C ILE A 174 -38.65 61.06 3.69
N ARG A 175 -39.39 60.14 3.05
CA ARG A 175 -40.66 60.48 2.38
C ARG A 175 -41.74 60.89 3.38
N SER A 176 -41.78 60.26 4.56
CA SER A 176 -42.65 60.62 5.68
C SER A 176 -42.31 62.01 6.22
N HIS A 177 -41.03 62.31 6.42
CA HIS A 177 -40.55 63.64 6.82
C HIS A 177 -40.92 64.71 5.78
N ILE A 178 -40.77 64.42 4.48
CA ILE A 178 -41.16 65.33 3.39
C ILE A 178 -42.68 65.58 3.39
N GLU A 179 -43.53 64.58 3.57
CA GLU A 179 -44.98 64.78 3.60
C GLU A 179 -45.43 65.49 4.90
N ASN A 180 -44.79 65.22 6.03
CA ASN A 180 -45.01 65.96 7.28
C ASN A 180 -44.62 67.45 7.14
N LEU A 181 -43.45 67.73 6.53
CA LEU A 181 -43.02 69.10 6.19
C LEU A 181 -44.02 69.77 5.25
N ARG A 182 -44.47 69.09 4.18
CA ARG A 182 -45.49 69.61 3.26
C ARG A 182 -46.78 69.96 4.00
N TRP A 183 -47.27 69.07 4.87
CA TRP A 183 -48.51 69.28 5.62
C TRP A 183 -48.40 70.44 6.63
N GLN A 184 -47.26 70.55 7.32
CA GLN A 184 -46.96 71.69 8.20
C GLN A 184 -46.88 73.00 7.40
N THR A 185 -46.24 73.01 6.23
CA THR A 185 -46.15 74.19 5.36
C THR A 185 -47.51 74.61 4.82
N THR A 186 -48.36 73.68 4.34
CA THR A 186 -49.72 74.03 3.87
C THR A 186 -50.60 74.56 5.00
N ARG A 187 -50.51 73.97 6.21
CA ARG A 187 -51.24 74.45 7.39
C ARG A 187 -50.77 75.84 7.82
N SER A 188 -49.46 76.09 7.82
CA SER A 188 -48.88 77.39 8.17
C SER A 188 -49.21 78.47 7.15
N GLY A 189 -49.07 78.17 5.85
CA GLY A 189 -49.39 79.10 4.77
C GLY A 189 -50.87 79.54 4.76
N LEU A 190 -51.79 78.62 5.05
CA LEU A 190 -53.22 78.93 5.19
C LEU A 190 -53.48 79.91 6.36
N LEU A 191 -52.78 79.76 7.49
CA LEU A 191 -52.88 80.69 8.61
C LEU A 191 -52.33 82.09 8.25
N VAL A 192 -51.20 82.16 7.53
CA VAL A 192 -50.64 83.45 7.05
C VAL A 192 -51.62 84.16 6.11
N ILE A 193 -52.24 83.43 5.17
CA ILE A 193 -53.25 83.98 4.25
C ILE A 193 -54.49 84.46 5.01
N LEU A 194 -54.97 83.69 6.00
CA LEU A 194 -56.11 84.08 6.83
C LEU A 194 -55.81 85.34 7.65
N VAL A 195 -54.62 85.44 8.26
CA VAL A 195 -54.17 86.65 8.97
C VAL A 195 -54.07 87.85 8.03
N LEU A 196 -53.59 87.68 6.80
CA LEU A 196 -53.55 88.74 5.79
C LEU A 196 -54.96 89.27 5.45
N VAL A 197 -55.92 88.36 5.18
CA VAL A 197 -57.31 88.73 4.86
C VAL A 197 -57.99 89.41 6.06
N CYS A 198 -57.80 88.89 7.27
CA CYS A 198 -58.29 89.53 8.49
C CYS A 198 -57.67 90.92 8.71
N SER A 199 -56.36 91.08 8.48
CA SER A 199 -55.66 92.36 8.59
C SER A 199 -56.22 93.40 7.60
N ILE A 200 -56.47 93.01 6.36
CA ILE A 200 -57.11 93.88 5.35
C ILE A 200 -58.54 94.27 5.78
N MET A 201 -59.36 93.32 6.25
CA MET A 201 -60.71 93.60 6.75
C MET A 201 -60.70 94.53 7.97
N ILE A 202 -59.78 94.34 8.91
CA ILE A 202 -59.61 95.18 10.10
C ILE A 202 -59.14 96.58 9.69
N GLY A 203 -58.17 96.69 8.79
CA GLY A 203 -57.67 97.97 8.28
C GLY A 203 -58.76 98.79 7.57
N VAL A 204 -59.55 98.15 6.70
CA VAL A 204 -60.69 98.79 6.01
C VAL A 204 -61.80 99.18 6.99
N SER A 205 -62.01 98.39 8.05
CA SER A 205 -63.02 98.69 9.08
C SER A 205 -62.57 99.82 10.02
N ALA A 206 -61.31 99.82 10.47
CA ALA A 206 -60.71 100.89 11.25
C ALA A 206 -60.64 102.20 10.45
N SER A 207 -60.35 102.13 9.15
CA SER A 207 -60.38 103.30 8.26
C SER A 207 -61.79 103.91 8.07
N LYS A 208 -62.85 103.25 8.54
CA LYS A 208 -64.22 103.80 8.62
C LYS A 208 -64.57 104.37 10.00
N LYS A 209 -63.66 104.38 10.96
CA LYS A 209 -63.89 104.91 12.31
C LYS A 209 -62.79 105.89 12.78
N GLU A 210 -62.77 107.02 12.09
CA GLU A 210 -62.46 108.39 12.57
C GLU A 210 -61.13 108.69 13.32
N ARG A 211 -60.49 109.78 12.88
CA ARG A 211 -59.42 110.55 13.56
C ARG A 211 -60.04 111.90 14.03
N PRO A 212 -59.33 112.90 14.63
CA PRO A 212 -57.94 112.96 15.13
C PRO A 212 -57.75 113.68 16.51
N GLY A 213 -56.48 113.89 16.93
CA GLY A 213 -56.05 114.95 17.87
C GLY A 213 -55.71 114.49 19.30
N LEU A 214 -54.56 114.74 19.97
CA LEU A 214 -53.44 115.72 19.99
C LEU A 214 -53.50 116.71 21.19
N GLN A 215 -52.59 116.54 22.16
CA GLN A 215 -51.95 117.62 22.94
C GLN A 215 -50.73 117.12 23.77
N GLU A 216 -49.90 118.08 24.19
CA GLU A 216 -48.57 118.04 24.83
C GLU A 216 -48.48 119.31 25.74
N PRO A 217 -47.42 119.61 26.53
CA PRO A 217 -46.25 118.83 26.99
C PRO A 217 -45.98 118.99 28.53
N GLU A 218 -44.83 118.52 29.05
CA GLU A 218 -43.92 119.29 29.96
C GLU A 218 -42.57 118.54 30.18
N GLU A 219 -41.51 119.25 30.61
CA GLU A 219 -40.07 118.87 30.62
C GLU A 219 -39.48 118.79 32.07
N PRO A 220 -38.18 118.48 32.37
CA PRO A 220 -36.91 118.51 31.57
C PRO A 220 -36.12 117.15 31.62
N GLU A 221 -34.79 116.94 31.47
CA GLU A 221 -33.58 117.81 31.43
C GLU A 221 -32.37 117.15 30.66
N ILE A 222 -31.12 117.35 31.11
CA ILE A 222 -29.80 117.17 30.42
C ILE A 222 -28.88 116.34 31.38
N LEU A 223 -27.76 115.64 31.09
CA LEU A 223 -26.71 115.54 30.03
C LEU A 223 -26.67 114.10 29.41
N ALA A 224 -25.95 113.70 28.34
CA ALA A 224 -24.75 114.18 27.59
C ALA A 224 -23.36 113.87 28.24
N PRO A 225 -22.20 113.82 27.51
CA PRO A 225 -21.96 113.57 26.08
C PRO A 225 -20.77 112.62 25.70
N LYS A 226 -20.92 111.86 24.59
CA LYS A 226 -20.08 111.81 23.35
C LYS A 226 -18.56 111.42 23.31
N GLU A 227 -18.22 110.50 22.37
CA GLU A 227 -16.90 110.25 21.67
C GLU A 227 -15.67 109.74 22.49
N ASP A 228 -14.61 109.11 21.95
CA ASP A 228 -14.16 108.94 20.54
C ASP A 228 -13.32 107.65 20.20
N ILE A 229 -12.94 107.52 18.92
CA ILE A 229 -12.11 106.54 18.12
C ILE A 229 -10.74 106.13 18.78
N ASP A 230 -10.11 104.93 18.60
CA ASP A 230 -9.43 104.37 17.39
C ASP A 230 -9.02 102.85 17.44
N THR A 231 -8.36 102.40 16.35
CA THR A 231 -8.00 101.08 15.80
C THR A 231 -6.74 100.37 16.36
N THR A 232 -6.56 99.06 16.03
CA THR A 232 -5.38 98.51 15.28
C THR A 232 -5.32 96.95 15.24
N PHE A 233 -4.89 96.37 14.10
CA PHE A 233 -4.56 94.93 13.79
C PHE A 233 -2.99 94.75 13.75
N PRO A 234 -2.30 93.57 13.54
CA PRO A 234 -2.64 92.42 12.65
C PRO A 234 -2.00 91.00 12.91
N GLN A 235 -2.24 90.07 11.95
CA GLN A 235 -1.35 89.03 11.32
C GLN A 235 -0.77 87.75 11.98
N ASP A 236 -1.18 86.59 11.41
CA ASP A 236 -0.46 85.40 10.86
C ASP A 236 0.51 84.43 11.59
N GLN A 237 0.41 83.14 11.14
CA GLN A 237 1.31 81.95 11.25
C GLN A 237 1.67 81.42 12.66
N HIS A 238 2.07 80.15 12.92
CA HIS A 238 2.49 78.92 12.18
C HIS A 238 2.15 77.68 13.08
N ASP A 239 1.98 76.41 12.65
CA ASP A 239 1.77 75.81 11.31
C ASP A 239 1.03 74.42 11.37
N ILE A 240 1.74 73.28 11.38
CA ILE A 240 1.25 71.87 11.23
C ILE A 240 2.03 70.91 12.16
N ASP A 241 1.34 69.92 12.77
CA ASP A 241 1.71 68.46 12.83
C ASP A 241 0.55 67.62 13.42
#